data_AF-A0A9D9QD43-F1
#
_entry.id   AF-A0A9D9QD43-F1
#
_cell.length_a   1.000
_cell.length_b   1.000
_cell.length_c   1.000
_cell.angle_alpha   90.00
_cell.angle_beta   90.00
_cell.angle_gamma   90.00
#
_symmetry.space_group_name_H-M   'P 1'
#
loop_
_entity.id
_entity.type
_entity.pdbx_description
1 polymer ?
#
loop_
_entity_poly.entity_id
_entity_poly.type
_entity_poly.pdbx_seq_one_letter_code
_entity_poly.pdbx_strand_id
1 'polypeptide(L)'
;MTNRKFKIAAILMIIHGAFMEAATGIMMMPFVIKGGINDKVVSHIFAIDFFRNNIFYMMPMAVIFGITRVAGAVGVLKNRKWGFVLSIINCVVTMNVMLFMIPAGISDGILACSALILLLTGYFEKEAIK
;
A
#
# COMPACT_ATOMS: atom_id res chain seq x y z
N MET A 1 9.84 -6.63 -23.06
CA MET A 1 9.30 -5.27 -22.93
C MET A 1 9.53 -4.79 -21.50
N THR A 2 10.65 -4.13 -21.24
CA THR A 2 10.98 -3.60 -19.91
C THR A 2 10.95 -2.07 -20.01
N ASN A 3 9.74 -1.52 -20.13
CA ASN A 3 9.56 -0.07 -20.16
C ASN A 3 9.98 0.53 -18.81
N ARG A 4 10.77 1.62 -18.85
CA ARG A 4 11.22 2.37 -17.65
C ARG A 4 10.07 2.64 -16.66
N LYS A 5 8.86 2.89 -17.18
CA LYS A 5 7.64 3.16 -16.41
C LYS A 5 7.23 2.00 -15.47
N PHE A 6 7.32 0.74 -15.91
CA PHE A 6 7.02 -0.42 -15.06
C PHE A 6 8.03 -0.61 -13.93
N LYS A 7 9.31 -0.32 -14.21
CA LYS A 7 10.36 -0.38 -13.21
C LYS A 7 10.16 0.70 -12.15
N ILE A 8 9.78 1.91 -12.56
CA ILE A 8 9.43 3.01 -11.65
C ILE A 8 8.20 2.65 -10.82
N ALA A 9 7.12 2.17 -11.43
CA ALA A 9 5.90 1.75 -10.73
C ALA A 9 6.19 0.68 -9.68
N ALA A 10 6.96 -0.35 -10.03
CA ALA A 10 7.30 -1.40 -9.09
C ALA A 10 8.22 -0.94 -7.95
N ILE A 11 9.18 -0.05 -8.22
CA ILE A 11 10.00 0.56 -7.16
C ILE A 11 9.11 1.39 -6.22
N LEU A 12 8.17 2.15 -6.76
CA LEU A 12 7.21 2.93 -5.98
C LEU A 12 6.36 2.02 -5.08
N MET A 13 5.86 0.91 -5.62
CA MET A 13 5.10 -0.08 -4.85
C MET A 13 5.93 -0.80 -3.79
N ILE A 14 7.23 -1.04 -4.04
CA ILE A 14 8.14 -1.62 -3.04
C ILE A 14 8.39 -0.61 -1.92
N ILE A 15 8.71 0.64 -2.23
CA ILE A 15 8.93 1.67 -1.22
C ILE A 15 7.66 1.85 -0.39
N HIS A 16 6.51 1.94 -1.05
CA HIS A 16 5.23 2.10 -0.38
C HIS A 16 4.86 0.89 0.50
N GLY A 17 4.84 -0.32 -0.08
CA GLY A 17 4.43 -1.53 0.65
C GLY A 17 5.45 -2.01 1.68
N ALA A 18 6.75 -1.92 1.40
CA ALA A 18 7.78 -2.37 2.33
C ALA A 18 8.08 -1.34 3.42
N PHE A 19 8.23 -0.06 3.05
CA PHE A 19 8.68 0.98 3.99
C PHE A 19 7.52 1.65 4.73
N MET A 20 6.41 1.95 4.05
CA MET A 20 5.29 2.65 4.71
C MET A 20 4.29 1.71 5.39
N GLU A 21 4.05 0.50 4.88
CA GLU A 21 3.07 -0.43 5.49
C GLU A 21 3.74 -1.53 6.32
N ALA A 22 4.66 -2.31 5.73
CA ALA A 22 5.25 -3.46 6.44
C ALA A 22 6.22 -3.04 7.55
N ALA A 23 7.14 -2.11 7.28
CA ALA A 23 8.14 -1.70 8.26
C ALA A 23 7.52 -0.92 9.44
N THR A 24 6.54 -0.05 9.18
CA THR A 24 5.80 0.66 10.24
C THR A 24 4.98 -0.32 11.08
N GLY A 25 4.29 -1.27 10.44
CA GLY A 25 3.55 -2.35 11.09
C GLY A 25 4.43 -3.22 11.97
N ILE A 26 5.67 -3.50 11.59
CA ILE A 26 6.61 -4.28 12.40
C ILE A 26 7.24 -3.44 13.52
N MET A 27 7.66 -2.19 13.23
CA MET A 27 8.32 -1.32 14.23
C MET A 27 7.36 -0.85 15.33
N MET A 28 6.11 -0.54 15.00
CA MET A 28 5.17 -0.06 16.01
C MET A 28 4.57 -1.21 16.84
N MET A 29 4.60 -2.47 16.37
CA MET A 29 4.05 -3.64 17.07
C MET A 29 4.59 -3.82 18.51
N PRO A 30 5.92 -3.78 18.77
CA PRO A 30 6.43 -3.87 20.15
C PRO A 30 6.06 -2.65 21.02
N PHE A 31 5.82 -1.48 20.42
CA PHE A 31 5.34 -0.29 21.13
C PHE A 31 3.86 -0.44 21.53
N VAL A 32 3.02 -1.03 20.67
CA VAL A 32 1.62 -1.39 21.01
C VAL A 32 1.60 -2.37 22.19
N ILE A 33 2.40 -3.44 22.11
CA ILE A 33 2.41 -4.52 23.11
C ILE A 33 2.86 -4.03 24.49
N LYS A 34 3.81 -3.09 24.54
CA LYS A 34 4.30 -2.49 25.79
C LYS A 34 3.37 -1.40 26.35
N GLY A 35 2.22 -1.13 25.72
CA GLY A 35 1.29 -0.08 26.15
C GLY A 35 1.85 1.34 26.04
N GLY A 36 2.96 1.52 25.31
CA GLY A 36 3.70 2.78 25.23
C GLY A 36 3.17 3.75 24.17
N ILE A 37 2.04 3.45 23.52
CA ILE A 37 1.49 4.31 22.48
C ILE A 37 0.64 5.39 23.13
N ASN A 38 1.16 6.61 23.06
CA ASN A 38 0.50 7.79 23.54
C ASN A 38 -0.75 8.07 22.67
N ASP A 39 -1.90 8.31 23.30
CA ASP A 39 -3.19 8.55 22.65
C ASP A 39 -3.16 9.69 21.61
N LYS A 40 -2.24 10.64 21.79
CA LYS A 40 -1.99 11.76 20.87
C LYS A 40 -1.37 11.34 19.53
N VAL A 41 -0.62 10.24 19.50
CA VAL A 41 0.00 9.69 18.28
C VAL A 41 -1.03 8.91 17.48
N VAL A 42 -1.88 8.11 18.14
CA VAL A 42 -2.94 7.35 17.49
C VAL A 42 -4.01 8.24 16.87
N SER A 43 -4.41 9.30 17.59
CA SER A 43 -5.42 10.25 17.12
C SER A 43 -4.99 11.07 15.89
N HIS A 44 -3.68 11.15 15.60
CA HIS A 44 -3.17 11.75 14.36
C HIS A 44 -3.16 10.77 13.17
N ILE A 45 -3.26 9.47 13.42
CA ILE A 45 -3.13 8.42 12.39
C ILE A 45 -4.52 7.95 11.94
N PHE A 46 -5.50 7.87 12.85
CA PHE A 46 -6.84 7.37 12.56
C PHE A 46 -7.92 8.35 13.03
N ALA A 47 -8.78 8.80 12.11
CA ALA A 47 -9.99 9.56 12.47
C ALA A 47 -11.10 8.70 13.10
N ILE A 48 -11.07 7.38 12.92
CA ILE A 48 -12.13 6.47 13.39
C ILE A 48 -11.73 5.78 14.70
N ASP A 49 -12.56 5.92 15.73
CA ASP A 49 -12.34 5.34 17.06
C ASP A 49 -12.28 3.81 17.06
N PHE A 50 -12.99 3.15 16.13
CA PHE A 50 -12.93 1.70 15.95
C PHE A 50 -11.51 1.20 15.69
N PHE A 51 -10.76 1.91 14.85
CA PHE A 51 -9.39 1.55 14.49
C PHE A 51 -8.41 1.89 15.61
N ARG A 52 -8.61 3.03 16.29
CA ARG A 52 -7.86 3.42 17.48
C ARG A 52 -7.92 2.40 18.61
N ASN A 53 -9.13 1.91 18.92
CA ASN A 53 -9.36 0.95 20.00
C ASN A 53 -8.92 -0.49 19.65
N ASN A 54 -8.73 -0.79 18.36
CA ASN A 54 -8.35 -2.11 17.86
C ASN A 54 -7.00 -2.12 17.13
N ILE A 55 -6.09 -1.18 17.46
CA ILE A 55 -4.76 -1.06 16.83
C ILE A 55 -3.99 -2.38 16.85
N PHE A 56 -4.14 -3.18 17.91
CA PHE A 56 -3.50 -4.48 18.03
C PHE A 56 -3.86 -5.43 16.86
N TYR A 57 -5.10 -5.38 16.37
CA TYR A 57 -5.58 -6.20 15.26
C TYR A 57 -5.25 -5.59 13.89
N MET A 58 -5.15 -4.26 13.80
CA MET A 58 -4.81 -3.57 12.56
C MET A 58 -3.36 -3.78 12.12
N MET A 59 -2.46 -3.86 13.08
CA MET A 59 -1.02 -3.91 12.83
C MET A 59 -0.58 -5.16 12.04
N PRO A 60 -1.02 -6.38 12.39
CA PRO A 60 -0.79 -7.56 11.57
C PRO A 60 -1.38 -7.43 10.16
N MET A 61 -2.56 -6.80 10.02
CA MET A 61 -3.20 -6.59 8.72
C MET A 61 -2.36 -5.66 7.83
N ALA A 62 -1.82 -4.57 8.37
CA ALA A 62 -0.93 -3.67 7.64
C ALA A 62 0.32 -4.39 7.10
N VAL A 63 0.89 -5.31 7.90
CA VAL A 63 2.03 -6.13 7.45
C VAL A 63 1.63 -7.08 6.31
N ILE A 64 0.46 -7.71 6.38
CA ILE A 64 -0.05 -8.58 5.31
C ILE A 64 -0.29 -7.78 4.02
N PHE A 65 -0.89 -6.60 4.11
CA PHE A 65 -1.08 -5.70 2.96
C PHE A 65 0.26 -5.24 2.36
N GLY A 66 1.23 -4.89 3.20
CA GLY A 66 2.58 -4.53 2.75
C GLY A 66 3.29 -5.68 2.03
N ILE A 67 3.24 -6.91 2.56
CA ILE A 67 3.86 -8.09 1.93
C ILE A 67 3.19 -8.41 0.59
N THR A 68 1.85 -8.42 0.54
CA THR A 68 1.11 -8.69 -0.71
C THR A 68 1.40 -7.62 -1.78
N ARG A 69 1.59 -6.36 -1.38
CA ARG A 69 2.01 -5.26 -2.25
C ARG A 69 3.42 -5.46 -2.81
N VAL A 70 4.37 -5.85 -1.97
CA VAL A 70 5.75 -6.14 -2.39
C VAL A 70 5.77 -7.36 -3.32
N ALA A 71 4.97 -8.40 -3.03
CA ALA A 71 4.84 -9.56 -3.89
C ALA A 71 4.26 -9.20 -5.28
N GLY A 72 3.24 -8.35 -5.33
CA GLY A 72 2.71 -7.79 -6.58
C GLY A 72 3.77 -7.03 -7.37
N ALA A 73 4.53 -6.15 -6.71
CA ALA A 73 5.62 -5.40 -7.32
C ALA A 73 6.75 -6.29 -7.87
N VAL A 74 7.16 -7.33 -7.13
CA VAL A 74 8.14 -8.32 -7.61
C VAL A 74 7.60 -9.09 -8.81
N GLY A 75 6.31 -9.43 -8.82
CA GLY A 75 5.66 -10.06 -9.96
C GLY A 75 5.64 -9.15 -11.20
N VAL A 76 5.42 -7.84 -11.03
CA VAL A 76 5.54 -6.83 -12.10
C VAL A 76 6.98 -6.73 -12.60
N LEU A 77 7.98 -6.71 -11.72
CA LEU A 77 9.41 -6.68 -12.10
C LEU A 77 9.85 -7.93 -12.87
N LYS A 78 9.31 -9.10 -12.51
CA LYS A 78 9.53 -10.36 -13.25
C LYS A 78 8.67 -10.49 -14.50
N ASN A 79 7.93 -9.44 -14.87
CA ASN A 79 7.06 -9.38 -16.05
C ASN A 79 6.03 -10.52 -16.10
N ARG A 80 5.51 -10.93 -14.92
CA ARG A 80 4.50 -11.98 -14.78
C ARG A 80 3.11 -11.35 -14.68
N LYS A 81 2.16 -11.84 -15.49
CA LYS A 81 0.76 -11.36 -15.52
C LYS A 81 0.08 -11.39 -14.14
N TRP A 82 0.39 -12.37 -13.30
CA TRP A 82 -0.17 -12.48 -11.94
C TRP A 82 0.24 -11.30 -11.04
N GLY A 83 1.47 -10.81 -11.16
CA GLY A 83 1.93 -9.64 -10.38
C GLY A 83 1.22 -8.35 -10.78
N PHE A 84 0.95 -8.18 -12.06
CA PHE A 84 0.18 -7.04 -12.57
C PHE A 84 -1.25 -7.01 -12.01
N VAL A 85 -1.94 -8.16 -12.07
CA VAL A 85 -3.32 -8.28 -11.55
C VAL A 85 -3.36 -8.08 -10.04
N LEU A 86 -2.43 -8.70 -9.29
CA LEU A 86 -2.29 -8.49 -7.85
C LEU A 86 -2.10 -7.02 -7.49
N SER A 87 -1.22 -6.32 -8.21
CA SER A 87 -0.95 -4.91 -7.98
C SER A 87 -2.18 -4.02 -8.23
N ILE A 88 -2.95 -4.29 -9.29
CA ILE A 88 -4.21 -3.57 -9.56
C ILE A 88 -5.22 -3.81 -8.44
N ILE A 89 -5.47 -5.07 -8.08
CA ILE A 89 -6.41 -5.42 -7.00
C ILE A 89 -6.00 -4.71 -5.70
N ASN A 90 -4.72 -4.75 -5.36
CA ASN A 90 -4.23 -4.15 -4.14
C ASN A 90 -4.36 -2.61 -4.15
N CYS A 91 -4.06 -1.95 -5.27
CA CYS A 91 -4.28 -0.50 -5.42
C CYS A 91 -5.75 -0.12 -5.26
N VAL A 92 -6.68 -0.88 -5.85
CA VAL A 92 -8.12 -0.64 -5.71
C VAL A 92 -8.57 -0.87 -4.26
N VAL A 93 -8.12 -1.95 -3.61
CA VAL A 93 -8.44 -2.21 -2.20
C VAL A 93 -7.94 -1.07 -1.30
N THR A 94 -6.72 -0.57 -1.51
CA THR A 94 -6.19 0.56 -0.72
C THR A 94 -6.95 1.86 -0.97
N MET A 95 -7.43 2.11 -2.20
CA MET A 95 -8.36 3.23 -2.47
C MET A 95 -9.69 3.10 -1.72
N ASN A 96 -10.15 1.88 -1.43
CA ASN A 96 -11.38 1.70 -0.63
C ASN A 96 -11.09 1.86 0.86
N VAL A 97 -9.96 1.34 1.34
CA VAL A 97 -9.56 1.37 2.76
C VAL A 97 -9.17 2.79 3.21
N MET A 98 -8.58 3.62 2.34
CA MET A 98 -8.14 4.98 2.69
C MET A 98 -9.26 5.90 3.20
N LEU A 99 -10.50 5.70 2.73
CA LEU A 99 -11.66 6.49 3.17
C LEU A 99 -11.94 6.31 4.66
N PHE A 100 -11.50 5.19 5.23
CA PHE A 100 -11.67 4.88 6.64
C PHE A 100 -10.47 5.28 7.52
N MET A 101 -9.38 5.78 6.92
CA MET A 101 -8.11 6.08 7.60
C MET A 101 -7.62 7.52 7.37
N ILE A 102 -8.51 8.46 7.06
CA ILE A 102 -8.18 9.90 6.96
C ILE A 102 -7.56 10.32 8.32
N PRO A 103 -6.33 10.88 8.46
CA PRO A 103 -5.40 11.51 7.50
C PRO A 103 -4.31 10.61 6.89
N ALA A 104 -3.95 9.49 7.51
CA ALA A 104 -2.89 8.58 7.04
C ALA A 104 -3.21 7.96 5.66
N GLY A 105 -4.50 7.74 5.36
CA GLY A 105 -4.94 7.21 4.08
C GLY A 105 -4.71 8.13 2.88
N ILE A 106 -4.45 9.43 3.08
CA ILE A 106 -4.24 10.38 1.98
C ILE A 106 -2.90 10.10 1.27
N SER A 107 -1.83 9.88 2.03
CA SER A 107 -0.52 9.53 1.47
C SER A 107 -0.57 8.19 0.73
N ASP A 108 -1.30 7.23 1.28
CA ASP A 108 -1.44 5.90 0.69
C ASP A 108 -2.27 5.94 -0.59
N GLY A 109 -3.33 6.76 -0.61
CA GLY A 109 -4.16 6.99 -1.79
C GLY A 109 -3.38 7.61 -2.95
N ILE A 110 -2.58 8.65 -2.71
CA ILE A 110 -1.79 9.31 -3.76
C ILE A 110 -0.75 8.35 -4.36
N LEU A 111 -0.09 7.56 -3.52
CA LEU A 111 0.91 6.56 -3.96
C LEU A 111 0.26 5.38 -4.69
N ALA A 112 -0.90 4.90 -4.22
CA ALA A 112 -1.66 3.85 -4.91
C ALA A 112 -2.22 4.34 -6.27
N CYS A 113 -2.78 5.54 -6.34
CA CYS A 113 -3.25 6.18 -7.58
C CYS A 113 -2.13 6.29 -8.61
N SER A 114 -0.99 6.84 -8.20
CA SER A 114 0.15 7.05 -9.12
C SER A 114 0.73 5.72 -9.61
N ALA A 115 0.86 4.72 -8.73
CA ALA A 115 1.29 3.38 -9.13
C ALA A 115 0.30 2.73 -10.11
N LEU A 116 -1.02 2.86 -9.88
CA LEU A 116 -2.06 2.33 -10.75
C LEU A 116 -2.04 2.98 -12.14
N ILE A 117 -1.95 4.31 -12.19
CA ILE A 117 -1.85 5.05 -13.46
C ILE A 117 -0.61 4.61 -14.25
N LEU A 118 0.54 4.45 -13.60
CA LEU A 118 1.78 4.00 -14.25
C LEU A 118 1.70 2.54 -14.75
N LEU A 119 1.02 1.66 -14.00
CA LEU A 119 0.79 0.28 -14.43
C LEU A 119 -0.13 0.24 -15.66
N LEU A 120 -1.25 0.99 -15.64
CA LEU A 120 -2.21 1.02 -16.73
C LEU A 120 -1.63 1.69 -17.98
N THR A 121 -0.98 2.85 -17.85
CA THR A 121 -0.31 3.50 -18.99
C THR A 121 0.87 2.70 -19.52
N GLY A 122 1.56 1.92 -18.69
CA GLY A 122 2.61 1.01 -19.15
C GLY A 122 2.07 -0.19 -19.92
N TYR A 123 0.90 -0.71 -19.51
CA TYR A 123 0.28 -1.90 -20.13
C TYR A 123 -0.46 -1.56 -21.43
N PHE A 124 -1.27 -0.50 -21.40
CA PHE A 124 -2.10 -0.06 -22.52
C PHE A 124 -1.40 0.93 -23.46
N GLU A 125 -0.09 1.19 -23.31
CA GLU A 125 0.67 2.18 -24.10
C GLU A 125 0.54 1.99 -25.62
N LYS A 126 0.18 0.79 -26.08
CA LYS A 126 0.05 0.44 -27.51
C LYS A 126 -1.39 0.25 -27.99
N GLU A 127 -2.38 0.32 -27.10
CA GLU A 127 -3.79 0.13 -27.44
C GLU A 127 -4.47 1.50 -27.47
N ALA A 128 -4.54 2.08 -28.68
CA ALA A 128 -5.39 3.24 -28.91
C ALA A 128 -6.86 2.80 -28.82
N ILE A 129 -7.67 3.58 -28.10
CA ILE A 129 -9.12 3.41 -28.10
C ILE A 129 -9.59 3.73 -29.53
N LYS A 130 -10.05 2.71 -30.24
CA LYS A 130 -10.71 2.83 -31.55
C LYS A 130 -12.22 3.00 -31.35
#